data_AF-A0A957HWH2-F1
#
_entry.id   AF-A0A957HWH2-F1
#
_cell.length_a   1.000
_cell.length_b   1.000
_cell.length_c   1.000
_cell.angle_alpha   90.00
_cell.angle_beta   90.00
_cell.angle_gamma   90.00
#
_symmetry.space_group_name_H-M   'P 1'
#
loop_
_entity.id
_entity.type
_entity.pdbx_description
1 polymer ?
#
loop_
_entity_poly.entity_id
_entity_poly.type
_entity_poly.pdbx_seq_one_letter_code
_entity_poly.pdbx_strand_id
1 'polypeptide(L)' 'MSTIPLKTIQSPNEKPQKRPDWLKVRLPGGETFENVRDLMRSKTLHTVCEEAQCPNLGECWG' A
#
# COMPACT_ATOMS: atom_id res chain seq x y z
N MET A 1 28.75 -9.38 13.98
CA MET A 1 27.52 -8.61 14.18
C MET A 1 27.59 -7.39 13.27
N SER A 2 26.92 -7.42 12.12
CA SER A 2 27.02 -6.35 11.11
C SER A 2 25.95 -5.31 11.39
N THR A 3 26.36 -4.08 11.72
CA THR A 3 25.47 -2.93 11.88
C THR A 3 24.91 -2.51 10.52
N ILE A 4 23.59 -2.49 10.39
CA ILE A 4 22.90 -1.90 9.24
C ILE A 4 23.06 -0.37 9.36
N PRO A 5 23.64 0.33 8.37
CA PRO A 5 23.73 1.78 8.43
C PRO A 5 22.33 2.37 8.29
N LEU A 6 21.87 3.10 9.30
CA LEU A 6 20.60 3.81 9.26
C LEU A 6 20.71 4.94 8.22
N LYS A 7 19.99 4.78 7.11
CA LYS A 7 19.94 5.75 6.01
C LYS A 7 19.29 7.04 6.50
N THR A 8 19.97 8.15 6.28
CA THR A 8 19.63 9.52 6.70
C THR A 8 18.17 9.90 6.40
N ILE A 9 17.53 10.59 7.35
CA ILE A 9 16.19 11.17 7.20
C ILE A 9 16.24 12.20 6.05
N GLN A 10 15.47 11.96 4.99
CA GLN A 10 15.45 12.79 3.78
C GLN A 10 14.83 14.17 4.07
N SER A 11 15.38 15.22 3.45
CA SER A 11 14.93 16.60 3.61
C SER A 11 13.53 16.81 2.99
N PRO A 12 12.62 17.61 3.58
CA PRO A 12 11.24 17.77 3.11
C PRO A 12 11.08 18.28 1.67
N ASN A 13 12.14 18.88 1.10
CA ASN A 13 12.12 19.49 -0.23
C ASN A 13 12.81 18.63 -1.31
N GLU A 14 13.18 17.39 -0.97
CA GLU A 14 13.83 16.46 -1.90
C GLU A 14 12.79 15.56 -2.57
N LYS A 15 12.90 15.35 -3.88
CA LYS A 15 11.97 14.48 -4.61
C LYS A 15 12.08 13.05 -4.05
N PRO A 16 10.96 12.36 -3.76
CA PRO A 16 11.00 10.99 -3.28
C PRO A 16 11.80 10.10 -4.21
N GLN A 17 12.75 9.34 -3.66
CA GLN A 17 13.47 8.37 -4.46
C GLN A 17 12.48 7.33 -5.00
N LYS A 18 12.64 6.99 -6.29
CA LYS A 18 11.79 5.97 -6.91
C LYS A 18 11.92 4.65 -6.16
N ARG A 19 10.78 4.02 -5.88
CA ARG A 19 10.76 2.66 -5.32
C ARG A 19 11.43 1.70 -6.31
N PRO A 20 12.23 0.72 -5.82
CA PRO A 20 12.82 -0.31 -6.67
C PRO A 20 11.73 -1.19 -7.30
N ASP A 21 12.04 -1.84 -8.41
CA ASP A 21 11.04 -2.58 -9.19
C ASP A 21 10.41 -3.75 -8.42
N TRP A 22 11.18 -4.45 -7.58
CA TRP A 22 10.69 -5.55 -6.75
C TRP A 22 9.69 -5.12 -5.67
N LEU A 23 9.61 -3.83 -5.33
CA LEU A 23 8.68 -3.28 -4.35
C LEU A 23 7.38 -2.76 -5.00
N LYS A 24 7.29 -2.78 -6.34
CA LYS A 24 6.11 -2.32 -7.07
C LYS A 24 5.12 -3.46 -7.20
N VAL A 25 3.85 -3.11 -7.10
CA VAL A 25 2.70 -4.01 -7.20
C VAL A 25 1.77 -3.50 -8.31
N ARG A 26 0.92 -4.38 -8.81
CA ARG A 26 -0.12 -3.99 -9.77
C ARG A 26 -1.24 -3.25 -9.05
N LEU A 27 -1.90 -2.36 -9.77
CA LEU A 27 -3.08 -1.68 -9.24
C LEU A 27 -4.20 -2.71 -9.01
N PRO A 28 -4.96 -2.58 -7.92
CA PRO A 28 -6.09 -3.45 -7.64
C PRO A 28 -7.17 -3.28 -8.71
N GLY A 29 -7.89 -4.37 -9.00
CA GLY A 29 -9.03 -4.38 -9.90
C GLY A 29 -9.58 -5.80 -10.06
N GLY A 30 -10.83 -5.91 -10.51
CA GLY A 30 -11.55 -7.18 -10.58
C GLY A 30 -12.90 -7.09 -9.87
N GLU A 31 -13.81 -8.00 -10.19
CA GLU A 31 -15.16 -8.01 -9.63
C GLU A 31 -15.14 -8.24 -8.11
N THR A 32 -14.26 -9.13 -7.63
CA THR A 32 -14.15 -9.48 -6.21
C THR A 32 -13.64 -8.29 -5.39
N PHE A 33 -12.58 -7.61 -5.84
CA PHE A 33 -12.12 -6.35 -5.26
C PHE A 33 -13.24 -5.31 -5.12
N GLU A 34 -14.01 -5.06 -6.19
CA GLU A 34 -15.10 -4.08 -6.18
C GLU A 34 -16.20 -4.47 -5.19
N ASN A 35 -16.58 -5.76 -5.15
CA ASN A 35 -17.58 -6.27 -4.22
C ASN A 35 -17.16 -6.08 -2.75
N VAL A 36 -15.90 -6.38 -2.41
CA VAL A 36 -15.39 -6.20 -1.04
C VAL A 36 -15.34 -4.71 -0.69
N ARG A 37 -14.86 -3.86 -1.60
CA ARG A 37 -14.81 -2.42 -1.39
C ARG A 37 -16.20 -1.83 -1.13
N ASP A 38 -17.18 -2.22 -1.93
CA ASP A 38 -18.54 -1.73 -1.81
C ASP A 38 -19.22 -2.27 -0.53
N LEU A 39 -18.93 -3.52 -0.15
CA LEU A 39 -19.36 -4.07 1.14
C LEU A 39 -18.83 -3.24 2.32
N MET A 40 -17.52 -2.96 2.37
CA MET A 40 -16.91 -2.16 3.45
C MET A 40 -17.55 -0.78 3.56
N ARG A 41 -17.75 -0.10 2.41
CA ARG A 41 -18.40 1.22 2.35
C ARG A 41 -19.86 1.18 2.76
N SER A 42 -20.61 0.17 2.32
CA SER A 42 -22.03 0.00 2.69
C SER A 42 -22.24 -0.19 4.19
N LYS A 43 -21.23 -0.71 4.89
CA LYS A 43 -21.23 -0.92 6.34
C LYS A 43 -20.53 0.20 7.11
N THR A 44 -20.02 1.22 6.41
CA THR A 44 -19.28 2.34 7.01
C THR A 44 -18.10 1.84 7.87
N LEU A 45 -17.42 0.79 7.41
CA LEU A 45 -16.28 0.18 8.08
C LEU A 45 -14.96 0.76 7.59
N HIS A 46 -14.01 0.87 8.51
CA HIS A 46 -12.63 1.24 8.23
C HIS A 46 -11.74 0.00 8.26
N THR A 47 -10.79 -0.08 7.34
CA THR A 47 -9.82 -1.19 7.30
C THR A 47 -8.40 -0.65 7.27
N VAL A 48 -7.48 -1.36 7.92
CA VAL A 48 -6.04 -1.08 7.83
C VAL A 48 -5.56 -1.11 6.36
N CYS A 49 -6.20 -1.93 5.52
CA CYS A 49 -5.83 -2.04 4.12
C CYS A 49 -6.05 -0.72 3.35
N GLU A 50 -7.13 0.00 3.64
CA GLU A 50 -7.44 1.30 3.03
C GLU A 50 -6.67 2.45 3.73
N GLU A 51 -6.69 2.51 5.06
CA GLU A 51 -6.09 3.63 5.80
C GLU A 51 -4.56 3.67 5.66
N ALA A 52 -3.91 2.50 5.63
CA ALA A 52 -2.47 2.42 5.45
C ALA A 52 -2.03 2.46 3.98
N GLN A 53 -2.97 2.59 3.03
CA GLN A 53 -2.69 2.50 1.59
C GLN A 53 -1.89 1.24 1.26
N CYS A 54 -2.36 0.09 1.76
CA CYS A 54 -1.62 -1.17 1.68
C CYS A 54 -1.35 -1.55 0.21
N PRO A 55 -0.10 -1.83 -0.19
CA PRO A 55 0.22 -2.23 -1.57
C PRO A 55 -0.43 -3.56 -1.97
N ASN A 56 -0.79 -4.41 -1.00
CA ASN A 56 -1.33 -5.75 -1.26
C ASN A 56 -2.87 -5.75 -1.31
N LEU A 57 -3.52 -4.58 -1.32
CA LEU A 57 -4.98 -4.45 -1.27
C LEU A 57 -5.69 -5.29 -2.34
N GLY A 58 -5.16 -5.28 -3.57
CA GLY A 58 -5.73 -6.07 -4.68
C GLY A 58 -5.61 -7.58 -4.47
N GLU A 59 -4.44 -8.06 -4.04
CA GLU A 59 -4.22 -9.48 -3.76
C GLU A 59 -5.07 -9.97 -2.59
N CYS A 60 -5.20 -9.17 -1.53
CA CYS A 60 -5.99 -9.54 -0.36
C CYS A 60 -7.51 -9.58 -0.63
N TRP A 61 -8.01 -8.73 -1.53
CA TRP A 61 -9.44 -8.61 -1.82
C TRP A 61 -9.89 -9.32 -3.10
N GLY A 62 -8.98 -9.79 -3.95
CA GLY A 62 -9.26 -10.66 -5.09
C GLY A 62 -9.31 -9.94 -6.43
#